data_AF-A0A2H1KW90-F1
#
_entry.id   AF-A0A2H1KW90-F1
#
_cell.length_a   1.000
_cell.length_b   1.000
_cell.length_c   1.000
_cell.angle_alpha   90.00
_cell.angle_beta   90.00
_cell.angle_gamma   90.00
#
_symmetry.space_group_name_H-M   'P 1'
#
loop_
_entity.id
_entity.type
_entity.pdbx_description
1 polymer ?
#
loop_
_entity_poly.entity_id
_entity_poly.type
_entity_poly.pdbx_seq_one_letter_code
_entity_poly.pdbx_strand_id
1 'polypeptide(L)'
;MSGDIINSLNADYIKSQIRSKYLRDTTVTIVMVGRETWGRRFVDWEIAASLRNTTTSSASGLMAITLPSAANYVGKQLPARVQDNFDGESGYARWWKYPNSSAGLATLIEEAYSARTVLANLRDNSRSLRLRNA
;
A
#
# COMPACT_ATOMS: atom_id res chain seq x y z
N MET A 1 -15.42 -18.63 1.67
CA MET A 1 -13.95 -18.63 1.69
C MET A 1 -13.51 -18.12 3.04
N SER A 2 -12.97 -19.00 3.87
CA SER A 2 -12.51 -18.67 5.22
C SER A 2 -11.25 -17.83 5.09
N GLY A 3 -11.35 -16.53 5.40
CA GLY A 3 -10.18 -15.69 5.56
C GLY A 3 -9.42 -16.18 6.78
N ASP A 4 -8.25 -16.78 6.57
CA ASP A 4 -7.33 -17.19 7.64
C ASP A 4 -6.86 -15.94 8.38
N ILE A 5 -7.61 -15.57 9.42
CA ILE A 5 -7.24 -14.51 10.36
C ILE A 5 -6.00 -15.03 11.09
N ILE A 6 -4.84 -14.44 10.80
CA ILE A 6 -3.59 -14.72 11.50
C ILE A 6 -3.71 -14.15 12.93
N ASN A 7 -4.24 -14.96 13.85
CA ASN A 7 -4.29 -14.66 15.28
C ASN A 7 -2.93 -14.92 15.93
N SER A 8 -1.98 -13.99 15.75
CA SER A 8 -0.70 -14.02 16.44
C SER A 8 -0.31 -12.64 16.99
N LEU A 9 0.29 -12.61 18.17
CA LEU A 9 0.89 -11.40 18.76
C LEU A 9 2.38 -11.29 18.41
N ASN A 10 2.94 -12.28 17.73
CA ASN A 10 4.35 -12.32 17.37
C ASN A 10 4.57 -11.64 16.01
N ALA A 11 5.13 -10.43 16.05
CA ALA A 11 5.36 -9.60 14.87
C ALA A 11 6.24 -10.28 13.82
N ASP A 12 7.22 -11.09 14.22
CA ASP A 12 8.16 -11.71 13.28
C ASP A 12 7.57 -12.95 12.62
N TYR A 13 6.69 -13.67 13.32
CA TYR A 13 5.89 -14.76 12.75
C TYR A 13 4.85 -14.26 11.73
N ILE A 14 4.19 -13.12 12.03
CA ILE A 14 3.27 -12.50 11.07
C ILE A 14 4.01 -12.01 9.82
N LYS A 15 5.16 -11.35 10.01
CA LYS A 15 5.99 -10.88 8.89
C LYS A 15 6.48 -12.05 8.03
N SER A 16 6.85 -13.18 8.61
CA SER A 16 7.31 -14.34 7.83
C SER A 16 6.17 -15.01 7.04
N GLN A 17 4.97 -15.12 7.62
CA GLN A 17 3.80 -15.69 6.95
C GLN A 17 3.27 -14.79 5.81
N ILE A 18 3.21 -13.47 6.01
CA ILE A 18 2.84 -12.51 4.95
C ILE A 18 3.85 -12.57 3.79
N ARG A 19 5.15 -12.62 4.10
CA ARG A 19 6.24 -12.74 3.11
C ARG A 19 6.17 -14.04 2.31
N SER A 20 5.79 -15.15 2.95
CA SER A 20 5.75 -16.46 2.30
C SER A 20 4.51 -16.68 1.44
N LYS A 21 3.34 -16.16 1.85
CA LYS A 21 2.06 -16.51 1.21
C LYS A 21 1.54 -15.47 0.21
N TYR A 22 1.94 -14.19 0.29
CA TYR A 22 1.20 -13.13 -0.42
C TYR A 22 2.02 -12.10 -1.23
N LEU A 23 3.33 -11.91 -1.00
CA LEU A 23 4.08 -10.76 -1.57
C LEU A 23 5.34 -11.12 -2.37
N ARG A 24 5.56 -12.39 -2.72
CA ARG A 24 6.83 -12.80 -3.35
C ARG A 24 7.01 -12.28 -4.79
N ASP A 25 5.90 -12.04 -5.50
CA ASP A 25 5.88 -11.60 -6.92
C ASP A 25 4.96 -10.37 -7.16
N THR A 26 4.69 -9.55 -6.14
CA THR A 26 3.82 -8.38 -6.34
C THR A 26 4.54 -7.26 -7.07
N THR A 27 3.95 -6.78 -8.17
CA THR A 27 4.52 -5.69 -8.97
C THR A 27 3.94 -4.32 -8.61
N VAL A 28 2.70 -4.29 -8.11
CA VAL A 28 1.98 -3.10 -7.65
C VAL A 28 1.20 -3.44 -6.38
N THR A 29 1.18 -2.52 -5.42
CA THR A 29 0.34 -2.56 -4.22
C THR A 29 -0.72 -1.46 -4.30
N ILE A 30 -1.99 -1.86 -4.25
CA ILE A 30 -3.15 -0.96 -4.28
C ILE A 30 -3.72 -0.82 -2.87
N VAL A 31 -3.60 0.37 -2.30
CA VAL A 31 -4.14 0.70 -0.98
C VAL A 31 -5.56 1.24 -1.14
N MET A 32 -6.54 0.45 -0.69
CA MET A 32 -7.96 0.81 -0.70
C MET A 32 -8.29 1.69 0.51
N VAL A 33 -8.42 3.00 0.29
CA VAL A 33 -8.58 4.00 1.34
C VAL A 33 -10.07 4.16 1.68
N GLY A 34 -10.46 3.59 2.82
CA GLY A 34 -11.73 3.82 3.49
C GLY A 34 -11.59 4.83 4.64
N ARG A 35 -12.65 4.99 5.45
CA ARG A 35 -12.69 5.98 6.54
C ARG A 35 -11.62 5.76 7.62
N GLU A 36 -11.38 4.50 7.98
CA GLU A 36 -10.49 4.10 9.09
C GLU A 36 -9.25 3.31 8.63
N THR A 37 -8.98 3.24 7.32
CA THR A 37 -7.84 2.47 6.78
C THR A 37 -6.51 3.05 7.27
N TRP A 38 -6.42 4.38 7.37
CA TRP A 38 -5.21 5.12 7.76
C TRP A 38 -4.63 4.70 9.11
N GLY A 39 -5.52 4.29 10.02
CA GLY A 39 -5.19 3.93 11.39
C GLY A 39 -4.76 2.48 11.58
N ARG A 40 -4.77 1.62 10.55
CA ARG A 40 -4.59 0.18 10.72
C ARG A 40 -3.13 -0.24 10.69
N ARG A 41 -2.65 -0.91 11.74
CA ARG A 41 -1.25 -1.39 11.82
C ARG A 41 -0.88 -2.39 10.73
N PHE A 42 -1.79 -3.30 10.39
CA PHE A 42 -1.50 -4.34 9.41
C PHE A 42 -1.40 -3.77 7.99
N VAL A 43 -2.18 -2.72 7.69
CA VAL A 43 -2.05 -1.96 6.43
C VAL A 43 -0.66 -1.33 6.33
N ASP A 44 -0.19 -0.69 7.41
CA ASP A 44 1.17 -0.15 7.44
C ASP A 44 2.24 -1.23 7.20
N TRP A 45 2.09 -2.41 7.81
CA TRP A 45 3.05 -3.49 7.68
C TRP A 45 3.07 -4.11 6.28
N GLU A 46 1.91 -4.23 5.64
CA GLU A 46 1.80 -4.68 4.25
C GLU A 46 2.47 -3.69 3.30
N ILE A 47 2.20 -2.38 3.43
CA ILE A 47 2.88 -1.34 2.64
C ILE A 47 4.40 -1.38 2.88
N ALA A 48 4.81 -1.52 4.15
CA ALA A 48 6.22 -1.60 4.50
C ALA A 48 6.91 -2.80 3.85
N ALA A 49 6.21 -3.93 3.73
CA ALA A 49 6.73 -5.12 3.06
C ALA A 49 6.83 -4.90 1.55
N SER A 50 5.81 -4.32 0.92
CA SER A 50 5.77 -4.04 -0.52
C SER A 50 6.86 -3.06 -0.98
N LEU A 51 7.24 -2.11 -0.14
CA LEU A 51 8.27 -1.10 -0.46
C LEU A 51 9.71 -1.59 -0.28
N ARG A 52 9.94 -2.84 0.16
CA ARG A 52 11.29 -3.37 0.38
C ARG A 52 11.85 -4.04 -0.88
N ASN A 53 13.07 -3.65 -1.24
CA ASN A 53 13.90 -4.50 -2.08
C ASN A 53 14.45 -5.66 -1.22
N THR A 54 14.40 -6.87 -1.76
CA THR A 54 15.03 -8.06 -1.20
C THR A 54 16.05 -8.62 -2.20
N THR A 55 16.80 -9.64 -1.79
CA THR A 55 17.73 -10.34 -2.71
C THR A 55 17.01 -11.02 -3.87
N THR A 56 15.70 -11.29 -3.76
CA THR A 56 14.92 -12.03 -4.75
C THR A 56 13.77 -11.22 -5.36
N SER A 57 13.45 -10.04 -4.84
CA SER A 57 12.32 -9.24 -5.31
C SER A 57 12.62 -7.74 -5.23
N SER A 58 12.15 -6.99 -6.23
CA SER A 58 12.16 -5.53 -6.18
C SER A 58 10.90 -5.02 -5.51
N ALA A 59 10.95 -3.80 -4.96
CA ALA A 59 9.77 -3.17 -4.40
C ALA A 59 8.67 -3.02 -5.47
N SER A 60 7.44 -3.23 -5.03
CA SER A 60 6.25 -2.97 -5.82
C SER A 60 6.02 -1.48 -6.00
N GLY A 61 5.42 -1.09 -7.12
CA GLY A 61 4.80 0.22 -7.25
C GLY A 61 3.74 0.42 -6.18
N LEU A 62 3.54 1.65 -5.71
CA LEU A 62 2.59 1.96 -4.65
C LEU A 62 1.53 2.93 -5.14
N MET A 63 0.28 2.63 -4.84
CA MET A 63 -0.85 3.38 -5.37
C MET A 63 -1.97 3.37 -4.32
N ALA A 64 -2.74 4.45 -4.21
CA ALA A 64 -3.89 4.54 -3.31
C ALA A 64 -5.16 4.96 -4.04
N ILE A 65 -6.27 4.33 -3.70
CA ILE A 65 -7.58 4.64 -4.28
C ILE A 65 -8.59 4.86 -3.15
N THR A 66 -9.27 6.00 -3.17
CA THR A 66 -10.39 6.26 -2.25
C THR A 66 -11.58 5.41 -2.64
N LEU A 67 -12.07 4.57 -1.73
CA LEU A 67 -13.26 3.76 -1.94
C LEU A 67 -14.52 4.63 -2.13
N PRO A 68 -15.49 4.21 -2.97
CA PRO A 68 -16.74 4.96 -3.15
C PRO A 68 -17.47 5.27 -1.85
N SER A 69 -17.47 4.34 -0.89
CA SER A 69 -18.10 4.49 0.44
C SER A 69 -17.46 5.57 1.33
N ALA A 70 -16.26 6.03 0.97
CA ALA A 70 -15.52 7.08 1.67
C ALA A 70 -15.30 8.33 0.80
N ALA A 71 -15.78 8.38 -0.44
CA ALA A 71 -15.51 9.47 -1.39
C ALA A 71 -15.86 10.85 -0.81
N ASN A 72 -17.05 10.97 -0.21
CA ASN A 72 -17.57 12.21 0.37
C ASN A 72 -17.20 12.38 1.87
N TYR A 73 -16.42 11.47 2.45
CA TYR A 73 -15.96 11.64 3.82
C TYR A 73 -14.84 12.70 3.86
N VAL A 74 -15.05 13.77 4.61
CA VAL A 74 -14.09 14.88 4.74
C VAL A 74 -12.85 14.44 5.50
N GLY A 75 -13.00 13.60 6.53
CA GLY A 75 -11.90 13.11 7.36
C GLY A 75 -11.09 11.93 6.79
N LYS A 76 -11.22 11.60 5.50
CA LYS A 76 -10.43 10.52 4.91
C LYS A 76 -8.96 10.89 4.89
N GLN A 77 -8.11 9.95 5.26
CA GLN A 77 -6.66 10.13 5.33
C GLN A 77 -5.96 8.99 4.61
N LEU A 78 -4.79 9.29 4.03
CA LEU A 78 -3.88 8.25 3.59
C LEU A 78 -3.28 7.52 4.81
N PRO A 79 -3.07 6.20 4.74
CA PRO A 79 -2.15 5.55 5.66
C PRO A 79 -0.81 6.28 5.61
N ALA A 80 -0.24 6.52 6.78
CA ALA A 80 0.89 7.41 6.91
C ALA A 80 2.03 7.02 5.94
N ARG A 81 2.34 5.73 5.78
CA ARG A 81 3.43 5.29 4.88
C ARG A 81 3.14 5.55 3.40
N VAL A 82 1.87 5.59 2.99
CA VAL A 82 1.50 6.09 1.66
C VAL A 82 1.74 7.59 1.58
N GLN A 83 1.39 8.34 2.62
CA GLN A 83 1.62 9.79 2.69
C GLN A 83 3.12 10.14 2.53
N ASP A 84 4.04 9.35 3.08
CA ASP A 84 5.49 9.56 2.91
C ASP A 84 5.96 9.40 1.45
N ASN A 85 5.18 8.67 0.64
CA ASN A 85 5.47 8.44 -0.78
C ASN A 85 4.62 9.33 -1.70
N PHE A 86 3.71 10.13 -1.14
CA PHE A 86 2.76 10.94 -1.90
C PHE A 86 3.20 12.40 -1.93
N ASP A 87 3.39 12.91 -3.16
CA ASP A 87 3.67 14.31 -3.45
C ASP A 87 2.97 14.71 -4.75
N GLY A 88 1.63 14.62 -4.74
CA GLY A 88 0.79 14.89 -5.91
C GLY A 88 1.19 14.07 -7.14
N GLU A 89 1.52 14.77 -8.23
CA GLU A 89 2.00 14.19 -9.50
C GLU A 89 3.52 13.99 -9.56
N SER A 90 4.26 14.28 -8.49
CA SER A 90 5.72 14.06 -8.42
C SER A 90 6.15 12.94 -7.47
N GLY A 91 5.26 12.48 -6.57
CA GLY A 91 5.57 11.41 -5.61
C GLY A 91 5.71 10.02 -6.22
N TYR A 92 6.38 9.11 -5.47
CA TYR A 92 6.48 7.68 -5.79
C TYR A 92 5.11 7.00 -5.84
N ALA A 93 4.21 7.41 -4.94
CA ALA A 93 2.84 6.96 -4.88
C ALA A 93 1.88 8.06 -5.30
N ARG A 94 0.74 7.61 -5.80
CA ARG A 94 -0.37 8.44 -6.26
C ARG A 94 -1.63 8.11 -5.49
N TRP A 95 -2.52 9.10 -5.38
CA TRP A 95 -3.81 8.95 -4.71
C TRP A 95 -4.96 9.43 -5.60
N TRP A 96 -5.82 8.50 -6.00
CA TRP A 96 -6.94 8.80 -6.88
C TRP A 96 -8.30 8.52 -6.23
N LYS A 97 -9.35 9.01 -6.90
CA LYS A 97 -10.71 8.52 -6.71
C LYS A 97 -10.84 7.14 -7.37
N TYR A 98 -11.77 6.33 -6.89
CA TYR A 98 -12.10 5.06 -7.55
C TYR A 98 -12.51 5.30 -9.01
N PRO A 99 -11.88 4.63 -9.99
CA PRO A 99 -12.20 4.83 -11.41
C PRO A 99 -13.56 4.23 -11.76
N ASN A 100 -14.23 4.79 -12.76
CA ASN A 100 -15.55 4.33 -13.22
C ASN A 100 -15.47 3.22 -14.28
N SER A 101 -14.27 2.76 -14.64
CA SER A 101 -14.07 1.73 -15.66
C SER A 101 -12.84 0.87 -15.35
N SER A 102 -12.84 -0.35 -15.89
CA SER A 102 -11.68 -1.25 -15.85
C SER A 102 -10.48 -0.67 -16.59
N ALA A 103 -10.71 0.02 -17.72
CA ALA A 103 -9.66 0.71 -18.46
C ALA A 103 -9.00 1.82 -17.62
N GLY A 104 -9.79 2.62 -16.90
CA GLY A 104 -9.26 3.62 -15.99
C GLY A 104 -8.41 2.99 -14.89
N LEU A 105 -8.90 1.91 -14.26
CA LEU A 105 -8.12 1.18 -13.26
C LEU A 105 -6.80 0.64 -13.82
N ALA A 106 -6.81 0.07 -15.02
CA ALA A 106 -5.61 -0.41 -15.69
C ALA A 106 -4.59 0.71 -15.89
N THR A 107 -5.01 1.89 -16.35
CA THR A 107 -4.12 3.06 -16.48
C THR A 107 -3.46 3.44 -15.15
N LEU A 108 -4.23 3.47 -14.05
CA LEU A 108 -3.67 3.81 -12.73
C LEU A 108 -2.64 2.75 -12.26
N ILE A 109 -2.89 1.48 -12.56
CA ILE A 109 -1.98 0.37 -12.23
C ILE A 109 -0.69 0.48 -13.04
N GLU A 110 -0.77 0.76 -14.35
CA GLU A 110 0.40 0.94 -15.21
C GLU A 110 1.26 2.13 -14.77
N GLU A 111 0.63 3.24 -14.34
CA GLU A 111 1.35 4.39 -13.79
C GLU A 111 2.14 4.00 -12.53
N ALA A 112 1.51 3.30 -11.58
CA ALA A 112 2.18 2.83 -10.38
C ALA A 112 3.28 1.79 -10.69
N TYR A 113 3.04 0.91 -11.66
CA TYR A 113 4.03 -0.07 -12.13
C TYR A 113 5.28 0.62 -12.69
N SER A 114 5.12 1.63 -13.54
CA SER A 114 6.22 2.40 -14.10
C SER A 114 6.97 3.21 -13.03
N ALA A 115 6.24 3.87 -12.13
CA ALA A 115 6.81 4.65 -11.03
C ALA A 115 7.75 3.82 -10.14
N ARG A 116 7.51 2.50 -10.02
CA ARG A 116 8.34 1.62 -9.21
C ARG A 116 9.82 1.62 -9.61
N THR A 117 10.12 1.88 -10.88
CA THR A 117 11.48 1.96 -11.43
C THR A 117 11.88 3.40 -11.72
N VAL A 118 11.03 4.16 -12.41
CA VAL A 118 11.32 5.53 -12.85
C VAL A 118 11.48 6.49 -11.67
N LEU A 119 10.68 6.32 -10.62
CA LEU A 119 10.70 7.15 -9.42
C LEU A 119 11.29 6.42 -8.21
N ALA A 120 12.06 5.36 -8.43
CA ALA A 120 12.62 4.54 -7.35
C ALA A 120 13.45 5.35 -6.32
N ASN A 121 14.04 6.46 -6.74
CA ASN A 121 14.78 7.39 -5.87
C ASN A 121 13.90 8.18 -4.90
N LEU A 122 12.59 8.26 -5.15
CA LEU A 122 11.60 8.94 -4.31
C LEU A 122 10.90 7.99 -3.33
N ARG A 123 11.17 6.68 -3.43
CA ARG A 123 10.54 5.68 -2.58
C ARG A 123 11.02 5.81 -1.13
N ASP A 124 10.09 6.10 -0.22
CA ASP A 124 10.37 6.18 1.21
C ASP A 124 9.76 5.01 1.97
N ASN A 125 10.60 4.24 2.66
CA ASN A 125 10.18 3.19 3.59
C ASN A 125 10.90 3.29 4.94
N SER A 126 11.37 4.48 5.30
CA SER A 126 12.16 4.75 6.50
C SER A 126 11.33 4.75 7.79
N ARG A 127 10.02 5.03 7.70
CA ARG A 127 9.12 5.07 8.86
C ARG A 127 9.12 3.75 9.64
N SER A 128 9.27 3.83 10.96
CA SER A 128 9.13 2.69 11.87
C SER A 128 7.76 2.03 11.75
N LEU A 129 7.70 0.70 11.92
CA LEU A 129 6.44 -0.04 11.83
C LEU A 129 5.44 0.45 12.89
N ARG A 130 4.19 0.67 12.47
CA ARG A 130 3.11 1.05 13.36
C ARG A 130 2.80 -0.08 14.35
N LEU A 131 2.83 0.19 15.65
CA LEU A 131 2.64 -0.83 16.68
C LEU A 131 1.17 -1.02 17.10
N ARG A 132 0.36 0.05 17.03
CA ARG A 132 -1.03 0.10 17.48
C ARG A 132 -1.94 0.74 16.44
N ASN A 133 -3.21 0.39 16.44
CA ASN A 133 -4.19 1.11 15.62
C ASN A 133 -4.38 2.54 16.17
N ALA A 134 -4.86 3.46 15.32
CA ALA A 134 -5.29 4.79 15.74
C ALA A 134 -6.48 4.69 16.71
#